data_AF-A0A7W1HPL4-F1
#
_entry.id   AF-A0A7W1HPL4-F1
#
_cell.length_a   1.000
_cell.length_b   1.000
_cell.length_c   1.000
_cell.angle_alpha   90.00
_cell.angle_beta   90.00
_cell.angle_gamma   90.00
#
_symmetry.space_group_name_H-M   'P 1'
#
loop_
_entity.id
_entity.type
_entity.pdbx_description
1 polymer ?
#
loop_
_entity_poly.entity_id
_entity_poly.type
_entity_poly.pdbx_seq_one_letter_code
_entity_poly.pdbx_strand_id
1 'polypeptide(L)' 'MEGSVRNVVLVCEGCGERTVLGGPLSVWCCGSTSFVCGCGAQLTLSQQLDHSGTDEPAETRAGALRR' A
#
# COMPACT_ATOMS: atom_id res chain seq x y z
N MET A 1 -10.55 4.19 -17.79
CA MET A 1 -9.45 4.82 -17.01
C MET A 1 -9.50 4.19 -15.63
N GLU A 2 -9.17 2.91 -15.52
CA GLU A 2 -9.07 2.21 -14.24
C GLU A 2 -7.61 2.35 -13.81
N GLY A 3 -7.28 3.52 -13.28
CA GLY A 3 -6.04 3.67 -12.55
C GLY A 3 -6.19 2.85 -11.28
N SER A 4 -5.48 1.72 -11.19
CA SER A 4 -5.41 0.91 -9.96
C SER A 4 -5.15 1.83 -8.79
N VAL A 5 -6.19 2.06 -7.98
CA VAL A 5 -6.11 2.95 -6.83
C VAL A 5 -5.23 2.24 -5.80
N ARG A 6 -3.95 2.61 -5.77
CA ARG A 6 -2.97 1.99 -4.86
C ARG A 6 -3.33 2.41 -3.44
N ASN A 7 -3.75 1.44 -2.64
CA ASN A 7 -4.00 1.67 -1.22
C ASN A 7 -2.70 1.99 -0.51
N VAL A 8 -2.75 2.89 0.46
CA VAL A 8 -1.62 3.21 1.32
C VAL A 8 -1.56 2.18 2.45
N VAL A 9 -0.40 1.56 2.65
CA VAL A 9 -0.18 0.62 3.75
C VAL A 9 0.79 1.26 4.72
N LEU A 10 0.35 1.48 5.97
CA LEU A 10 1.18 1.95 7.07
C LEU A 10 1.63 0.77 7.91
N VAL A 11 2.87 0.80 8.42
CA VAL A 11 3.34 -0.18 9.40
C VAL A 11 3.70 0.45 10.71
N CYS A 12 3.21 -0.17 11.78
CA CYS A 12 3.59 0.19 13.13
C CYS A 12 4.99 -0.34 13.45
N GLU A 13 5.92 0.56 13.75
CA GLU A 13 7.27 0.17 14.21
C GLU A 13 7.26 -0.44 15.62
N GLY A 14 6.22 -0.17 16.42
CA GLY A 14 6.09 -0.69 17.79
C GLY A 14 5.60 -2.13 17.86
N CYS A 15 4.63 -2.52 17.02
CA CYS A 15 4.04 -3.87 17.06
C CYS A 15 4.14 -4.64 15.73
N GLY A 16 4.59 -4.01 14.65
CA GLY A 16 4.67 -4.61 13.30
C GLY A 16 3.33 -4.72 12.56
N GLU A 17 2.23 -4.25 13.16
CA GLU A 17 0.90 -4.32 12.55
C GLU A 17 0.80 -3.42 11.30
N ARG A 18 0.07 -3.91 10.30
CA ARG A 18 -0.17 -3.23 9.03
C ARG A 18 -1.57 -2.61 9.02
N THR A 19 -1.63 -1.30 8.82
CA THR A 19 -2.89 -0.57 8.64
C THR A 19 -3.05 -0.22 7.16
N VAL A 20 -4.13 -0.68 6.54
CA VAL A 20 -4.44 -0.38 5.14
C VAL A 20 -5.43 0.77 5.09
N LEU A 21 -5.03 1.87 4.45
CA LEU A 21 -5.90 3.00 4.19
C LEU A 21 -6.53 2.83 2.79
N GLY A 22 -7.86 2.85 2.74
CA GLY A 22 -8.59 2.75 1.47
C GLY A 22 -8.40 4.01 0.63
N GLY A 23 -7.80 3.87 -0.55
CA GLY A 23 -7.59 4.98 -1.48
C GLY A 23 -6.13 5.45 -1.56
N PRO A 24 -5.84 6.36 -2.51
CA PRO A 24 -4.48 6.76 -2.84
C PRO A 24 -3.93 7.76 -1.83
N LEU A 25 -2.60 7.88 -1.76
CA LEU A 25 -1.91 8.83 -0.87
C LEU A 25 -2.47 10.25 -0.97
N SER A 26 -2.84 10.70 -2.18
CA SER A 26 -3.43 12.03 -2.42
C SER A 26 -4.70 12.33 -1.61
N VAL A 27 -5.49 11.31 -1.25
CA VAL A 27 -6.69 11.46 -0.40
C VAL A 27 -6.30 11.65 1.07
N TRP A 28 -5.18 11.07 1.47
CA TRP A 28 -4.69 11.08 2.86
C TRP A 28 -3.65 12.17 3.14
N CYS A 29 -3.10 12.80 2.09
CA CYS A 29 -2.00 13.76 2.07
C CYS A 29 -2.34 15.13 2.69
N CYS A 30 -2.95 15.13 3.88
CA CYS A 30 -3.01 16.29 4.75
C CYS A 30 -1.83 16.17 5.73
N GLY A 31 -0.97 17.17 5.81
CA GLY A 31 0.28 17.14 6.58
C GLY A 31 0.15 16.95 8.10
N SER A 32 -1.06 16.65 8.60
CA SER A 32 -1.37 16.48 10.02
C SER A 32 -2.29 15.27 10.29
N THR A 33 -2.53 14.39 9.30
CA THR A 33 -3.34 13.19 9.53
C THR A 33 -2.53 12.17 10.33
N SER A 34 -2.91 11.95 11.59
CA SER A 34 -2.40 10.87 12.42
C SER A 34 -3.38 9.70 12.43
N PHE A 35 -2.87 8.49 12.25
CA PHE A 35 -3.62 7.25 12.39
C PHE A 35 -3.24 6.57 13.70
N VAL A 36 -4.09 5.69 14.20
CA VAL A 36 -3.83 4.95 15.43
C VAL A 36 -3.83 3.47 15.09
N CYS A 37 -2.74 2.78 15.43
CA CYS A 37 -2.65 1.33 15.33
C CYS A 37 -3.51 0.67 16.42
N GLY A 38 -3.94 -0.58 16.23
CA GLY A 38 -4.70 -1.33 17.23
C GLY A 38 -3.98 -1.45 18.59
N CYS A 39 -2.65 -1.33 18.60
CA CYS A 39 -1.84 -1.30 19.83
C CYS A 39 -1.81 0.05 20.56
N GLY A 40 -2.42 1.10 20.00
CA GLY A 40 -2.43 2.46 20.54
C GLY A 40 -1.26 3.35 20.10
N ALA A 41 -0.33 2.84 19.28
CA ALA A 41 0.74 3.64 18.72
C ALA A 41 0.23 4.61 17.63
N GLN A 42 0.81 5.82 17.60
CA GLN A 42 0.52 6.79 16.56
C GLN A 42 1.26 6.41 15.27
N LEU A 43 0.53 6.42 14.17
CA LEU A 43 1.00 6.16 12.83
C LEU A 43 0.91 7.44 11.99
N THR A 44 1.92 7.71 11.19
CA THR A 44 1.96 8.83 10.25
C THR A 44 2.22 8.32 8.84
N LEU A 45 1.95 9.15 7.84
CA LEU A 45 2.24 8.81 6.44
C LEU A 45 3.74 8.56 6.17
N SER A 46 4.63 9.02 7.06
CA SER A 46 6.07 8.72 7.03
C SER A 46 6.39 7.23 7.24
N GLN A 47 5.47 6.49 7.87
CA GLN A 47 5.57 5.04 8.13
C GLN A 47 4.86 4.23 7.04
N GLN A 48 4.61 4.86 5.88
CA GLN A 48 4.10 4.17 4.71
C GLN A 48 5.13 3.16 4.21
N LEU A 49 4.67 1.94 4.01
CA LEU A 49 5.37 0.98 3.20
C LEU A 49 5.14 1.37 1.75
N ASP A 50 6.12 2.05 1.17
CA ASP A 50 6.17 2.24 -0.27
C ASP A 50 6.06 0.87 -0.93
N HIS A 51 4.94 0.65 -1.62
CA HIS A 51 4.81 -0.41 -2.61
C HIS A 51 5.64 -0.02 -3.84
N SER A 52 6.94 0.21 -3.65
CA SER A 52 7.91 0.29 -4.73
C SER A 52 8.24 -1.16 -5.13
N GLY A 53 7.35 -1.77 -5.90
CA GLY A 53 7.58 -3.11 -6.39
C GLY A 53 6.37 -3.70 -7.09
N THR A 54 6.43 -3.65 -8.42
CA THR A 54 5.81 -4.64 -9.31
C THR A 54 4.31 -4.43 -9.59
N ASP A 55 4.01 -3.32 -10.26
CA ASP A 55 3.12 -3.40 -11.43
C ASP A 55 4.00 -3.72 -12.66
N GLU A 56 4.73 -4.83 -12.61
CA GLU A 56 5.07 -5.49 -13.86
C GLU A 56 3.88 -6.41 -14.09
N PRO A 57 3.10 -6.24 -15.17
CA PRO A 57 2.17 -7.28 -15.54
C PRO A 57 3.01 -8.54 -15.71
N ALA A 58 2.80 -9.51 -14.83
CA ALA A 58 3.24 -10.87 -15.09
C ALA A 58 2.53 -11.27 -16.38
N GLU A 59 3.19 -11.05 -17.52
CA GLU A 59 2.85 -11.60 -18.81
C GLU A 59 3.05 -13.10 -18.72
N THR A 60 2.14 -13.75 -17.97
CA THR A 60 1.84 -15.15 -18.10
C THR A 60 1.20 -15.29 -19.47
N ARG A 61 2.04 -15.41 -20.50
CA ARG A 61 1.70 -16.22 -21.66
C ARG A 61 2.56 -17.46 -21.61
N ALA A 62 2.12 -18.37 -20.74
CA ALA A 62 2.14 -19.79 -21.04
C ALA A 62 1.37 -20.01 -22.36
N GLY A 63 2.07 -19.79 -23.48
CA GLY A 63 1.69 -20.28 -24.79
C GLY A 63 2.25 -21.69 -24.91
N ALA A 64 1.40 -22.66 -24.62
CA ALA A 64 1.66 -24.07 -24.81
C ALA A 64 2.28 -24.36 -26.19
N LEU A 65 3.23 -25.31 -26.18
CA LEU A 65 3.39 -26.42 -27.11
C LEU A 65 2.46 -26.38 -28.35
N ARG A 66 3.01 -26.57 -29.56
CA ARG A 66 2.62 -27.52 -30.65
C ARG A 66 2.90 -26.90 -32.04
N ARG A 67 4.02 -27.26 -32.67
CA ARG A 67 4.09 -27.90 -33.99
C ARG A 67 5.53 -28.21 -34.35
#